data_AF-A0A847MVS4-F1
#
_entry.id   AF-A0A847MVS4-F1
#
_cell.length_a   1.000
_cell.length_b   1.000
_cell.length_c   1.000
_cell.angle_alpha   90.00
_cell.angle_beta   90.00
_cell.angle_gamma   90.00
#
_symmetry.space_group_name_H-M   'P 1'
#
loop_
_entity.id
_entity.type
_entity.pdbx_description
1 polymer ?
#
loop_
_entity_poly.entity_id
_entity_poly.type
_entity_poly.pdbx_seq_one_letter_code
_entity_poly.pdbx_strand_id
1 'polypeptide(L)'
;MIVGIGIDVVDIERFGETLERSPRLGERLFTPAERQLPLNSRAARFAAKEAFAKALGAPVGLVWTDVTVHRVEGGAPVLEYVGTVADRVAALGISTVHVSLSHDAGVASAVVVCERLEGVSAP
;
A
#
# COMPACT_ATOMS: atom_id res chain seq x y z
N MET A 1 -15.61 -13.28 3.20
CA MET A 1 -15.92 -12.25 4.23
C MET A 1 -14.78 -11.24 4.31
N ILE A 2 -15.08 -9.95 4.53
CA ILE A 2 -14.08 -8.88 4.70
C ILE A 2 -13.35 -9.05 6.04
N VAL A 3 -12.02 -9.04 6.00
CA VAL A 3 -11.13 -9.10 7.18
C VAL A 3 -10.76 -7.69 7.64
N GLY A 4 -10.52 -6.78 6.70
CA GLY A 4 -10.13 -5.41 6.99
C GLY A 4 -10.28 -4.48 5.79
N ILE A 5 -10.42 -3.20 6.09
CA ILE A 5 -10.46 -2.10 5.12
C ILE A 5 -9.50 -1.01 5.58
N GLY A 6 -8.84 -0.37 4.63
CA GLY A 6 -8.05 0.82 4.90
C GLY A 6 -8.21 1.86 3.80
N ILE A 7 -8.15 3.12 4.20
CA ILE A 7 -8.15 4.27 3.30
C ILE A 7 -7.05 5.23 3.74
N ASP A 8 -6.40 5.84 2.76
CA ASP A 8 -5.43 6.90 3.00
C ASP A 8 -5.54 7.99 1.93
N VAL A 9 -5.22 9.22 2.32
CA VAL A 9 -5.22 10.41 1.46
C VAL A 9 -3.96 11.21 1.76
N VAL A 10 -3.21 11.50 0.71
CA VAL A 10 -1.90 12.14 0.74
C VAL A 10 -1.97 13.43 -0.05
N ASP A 11 -1.59 14.53 0.58
CA ASP A 11 -1.31 15.79 -0.10
C ASP A 11 -0.01 15.65 -0.92
N ILE A 12 -0.08 15.84 -2.23
CA ILE A 12 1.04 15.55 -3.14
C ILE A 12 2.18 16.55 -2.97
N GLU A 13 1.87 17.83 -2.76
CA GLU A 13 2.86 18.90 -2.61
C GLU A 13 3.64 18.71 -1.33
N ARG A 14 2.93 18.58 -0.20
CA ARG A 14 3.52 18.35 1.13
C ARG A 14 4.33 17.04 1.18
N PHE A 15 3.87 16.01 0.47
CA PHE A 15 4.63 14.76 0.34
C PHE A 15 5.94 14.97 -0.41
N GLY A 16 5.92 15.73 -1.50
CA GLY A 16 7.12 16.14 -2.25
C GLY A 16 8.13 16.85 -1.36
N GLU A 17 7.70 17.90 -0.67
CA GLU A 17 8.55 18.66 0.27
C GLU A 17 9.18 17.77 1.36
N THR A 18 8.43 16.74 1.80
CA THR A 18 8.91 15.80 2.82
C THR A 18 10.01 14.88 2.26
N LEU A 19 9.86 14.40 1.02
CA LEU A 19 10.89 13.60 0.36
C LEU A 19 12.15 14.41 0.06
N GLU A 20 12.01 15.68 -0.31
CA GLU A 20 13.15 16.58 -0.54
C GLU A 20 13.93 16.87 0.75
N ARG A 21 13.23 17.15 1.84
CA ARG A 21 13.84 17.36 3.17
C ARG A 21 14.49 16.10 3.74
N SER A 22 14.12 14.92 3.27
CA SER A 22 14.63 13.65 3.78
C SER A 22 14.87 12.66 2.64
N PRO A 23 16.00 12.77 1.91
CA PRO A 23 16.26 11.94 0.73
C PRO A 23 16.23 10.43 1.02
N ARG A 24 16.69 10.01 2.21
CA ARG A 24 16.65 8.60 2.66
C ARG A 24 15.24 8.06 2.89
N LEU A 25 14.24 8.94 3.05
CA LEU A 25 12.85 8.52 3.23
C LEU A 25 12.33 7.82 1.99
N GLY A 26 12.67 8.31 0.79
CA GLY A 26 12.27 7.68 -0.46
C GLY A 26 12.79 6.24 -0.57
N GLU A 27 14.03 5.98 -0.13
CA GLU A 27 14.63 4.64 -0.12
C GLU A 27 13.96 3.71 0.90
N ARG A 28 13.50 4.25 2.03
CA ARG A 28 12.78 3.51 3.06
C ARG A 28 11.35 3.18 2.65
N LEU A 29 10.66 4.08 1.94
CA LEU A 29 9.25 3.91 1.59
C LEU A 29 9.03 3.09 0.31
N PHE A 30 9.95 3.17 -0.65
CA PHE A 30 9.73 2.70 -2.01
C PHE A 30 10.76 1.68 -2.46
N THR A 31 10.29 0.64 -3.12
CA THR A 31 11.18 -0.30 -3.81
C THR A 31 11.90 0.41 -4.97
N PRO A 32 13.03 -0.13 -5.47
CA PRO A 32 13.76 0.51 -6.57
C PRO A 32 12.89 0.83 -7.80
N ALA A 33 11.93 -0.05 -8.12
CA ALA A 33 10.99 0.14 -9.22
C ALA A 33 10.03 1.33 -9.00
N GLU A 34 9.60 1.56 -7.75
CA GLU A 34 8.68 2.64 -7.41
C GLU A 34 9.36 4.01 -7.30
N ARG A 35 10.66 4.05 -6.95
CA ARG A 35 11.40 5.31 -6.75
C ARG A 35 11.52 6.17 -8.01
N GLN A 36 11.52 5.53 -9.18
CA GLN A 36 11.66 6.21 -10.47
C GLN A 36 10.35 6.81 -10.99
N LEU A 37 9.25 6.63 -10.25
CA LEU A 37 7.94 7.08 -10.67
C LEU A 37 7.72 8.58 -10.40
N PRO A 38 6.86 9.25 -11.20
CA PRO A 38 6.45 10.63 -10.96
C PRO A 38 5.91 10.85 -9.54
N LEU A 39 6.01 12.09 -9.02
CA LEU A 39 5.65 12.40 -7.63
C LEU A 39 4.22 12.02 -7.27
N ASN A 40 3.23 12.35 -8.12
CA ASN A 40 1.83 11.96 -7.93
C ASN A 40 1.66 10.43 -7.85
N SER A 41 2.41 9.69 -8.68
CA SER A 41 2.41 8.23 -8.72
C SER A 41 3.06 7.61 -7.47
N ARG A 42 4.11 8.25 -6.92
CA ARG A 42 4.70 7.87 -5.64
C ARG A 42 3.79 8.19 -4.45
N ALA A 43 3.12 9.34 -4.46
CA ALA A 43 2.14 9.72 -3.44
C ALA A 43 0.97 8.71 -3.40
N ALA A 44 0.43 8.31 -4.55
CA ALA A 44 -0.61 7.29 -4.62
C ALA A 44 -0.15 5.92 -4.08
N ARG A 45 1.12 5.55 -4.30
CA ARG A 45 1.69 4.31 -3.74
C ARG A 45 1.92 4.39 -2.25
N PHE A 46 2.35 5.55 -1.76
CA PHE A 46 2.45 5.78 -0.33
C PHE A 46 1.07 5.64 0.33
N ALA A 47 0.04 6.28 -0.24
CA ALA A 47 -1.35 6.11 0.19
C ALA A 47 -1.79 4.63 0.15
N ALA A 48 -1.43 3.89 -0.90
CA ALA A 48 -1.76 2.47 -1.02
C ALA A 48 -1.15 1.62 0.10
N LYS A 49 0.13 1.87 0.41
CA LYS A 49 0.84 1.14 1.47
C LYS A 49 0.30 1.48 2.85
N GLU A 50 -0.01 2.76 3.11
CA GLU A 50 -0.69 3.21 4.34
C GLU A 50 -2.09 2.59 4.48
N ALA A 51 -2.89 2.62 3.41
CA ALA A 51 -4.20 1.98 3.36
C ALA A 51 -4.10 0.46 3.60
N PHE A 52 -3.10 -0.21 3.02
CA PHE A 52 -2.89 -1.63 3.25
C PHE A 52 -2.47 -1.91 4.70
N ALA A 53 -1.54 -1.15 5.25
CA ALA A 53 -1.14 -1.28 6.65
C ALA A 53 -2.35 -1.12 7.60
N LYS A 54 -3.23 -0.15 7.35
CA LYS A 54 -4.50 0.03 8.09
C LYS A 54 -5.42 -1.18 7.96
N ALA A 55 -5.61 -1.71 6.75
CA ALA A 55 -6.41 -2.92 6.52
C ALA A 55 -5.87 -4.15 7.26
N LEU A 56 -4.56 -4.21 7.51
CA LEU A 56 -3.89 -5.25 8.30
C LEU A 56 -3.91 -5.01 9.82
N GLY A 57 -4.54 -3.92 10.29
CA GLY A 57 -4.59 -3.52 11.69
C GLY A 57 -3.36 -2.75 12.20
N ALA A 58 -2.56 -2.18 11.30
CA ALA A 58 -1.39 -1.34 11.56
C ALA A 58 -0.39 -1.89 12.61
N PRO A 59 0.08 -3.15 12.47
CA PRO A 59 1.04 -3.70 13.43
C PRO A 59 2.40 -3.00 13.32
N VAL A 60 3.09 -2.90 14.46
CA VAL A 60 4.47 -2.43 14.50
C VAL A 60 5.37 -3.43 13.76
N GLY A 61 6.33 -2.92 12.98
CA GLY A 61 7.37 -3.74 12.34
C GLY A 61 7.13 -4.09 10.87
N LEU A 62 6.03 -3.64 10.25
CA LEU A 62 5.88 -3.77 8.80
C LEU A 62 6.92 -2.93 8.06
N VAL A 63 7.61 -3.56 7.12
CA VAL A 63 8.61 -2.89 6.28
C VAL A 63 7.94 -2.38 5.01
N TRP A 64 8.07 -1.09 4.73
CA TRP A 64 7.45 -0.45 3.57
C TRP A 64 7.86 -1.05 2.22
N THR A 65 9.12 -1.49 2.10
CA THR A 65 9.65 -2.12 0.89
C THR A 65 9.27 -3.58 0.75
N ASP A 66 8.61 -4.17 1.75
CA ASP A 66 7.98 -5.50 1.63
C ASP A 66 6.66 -5.43 0.85
N VAL A 67 6.23 -4.25 0.42
CA VAL A 67 5.07 -4.04 -0.44
C VAL A 67 5.49 -3.30 -1.69
N THR A 68 5.09 -3.80 -2.85
CA THR A 68 5.24 -3.11 -4.15
C THR A 68 3.89 -2.98 -4.82
N VAL A 69 3.57 -1.78 -5.29
CA VAL A 69 2.35 -1.50 -6.04
C VAL A 69 2.63 -1.57 -7.54
N HIS A 70 2.08 -2.59 -8.19
CA HIS A 70 2.20 -2.78 -9.63
C HIS A 70 0.99 -2.22 -10.36
N ARG A 71 1.25 -1.63 -11.53
CA ARG A 71 0.19 -1.25 -12.47
C ARG A 71 0.10 -2.33 -13.53
N VAL A 72 -1.09 -2.87 -13.73
CA VAL A 72 -1.36 -3.82 -14.80
C VAL A 72 -1.90 -3.04 -16.00
N GLU A 73 -1.35 -3.27 -17.19
CA GLU A 73 -1.87 -2.66 -18.41
C GLU A 73 -3.31 -3.12 -18.65
N GLY A 74 -4.23 -2.17 -18.79
CA GLY A 74 -5.66 -2.45 -18.95
C GLY A 74 -6.35 -3.06 -17.73
N GLY A 75 -5.67 -3.17 -16.58
CA GLY A 75 -6.19 -3.83 -15.38
C GLY A 75 -6.18 -2.96 -14.12
N ALA A 76 -6.76 -3.50 -13.05
CA ALA A 76 -6.65 -2.92 -11.72
C ALA A 76 -5.19 -2.99 -11.21
N PRO A 77 -4.73 -2.01 -10.41
CA PRO A 77 -3.46 -2.12 -9.71
C PRO A 77 -3.47 -3.33 -8.77
N VAL A 78 -2.29 -3.89 -8.51
CA VAL A 78 -2.12 -5.03 -7.61
C VAL A 78 -1.02 -4.77 -6.60
N LEU A 79 -1.16 -5.36 -5.41
CA LEU A 79 -0.15 -5.33 -4.35
C LEU A 79 0.62 -6.65 -4.37
N GLU A 80 1.91 -6.58 -4.67
CA GLU A 80 2.85 -7.64 -4.33
C GLU A 80 3.36 -7.38 -2.92
N TYR A 81 3.41 -8.42 -2.10
CA TYR A 81 3.92 -8.32 -0.74
C TYR A 81 4.74 -9.55 -0.36
N VAL A 82 5.80 -9.31 0.42
CA VAL A 82 6.78 -10.32 0.87
C VAL A 82 7.07 -10.11 2.36
N GLY A 83 7.97 -10.93 2.92
CA GLY A 83 8.54 -10.72 4.26
C GLY A 83 7.51 -10.44 5.35
N THR A 84 7.74 -9.36 6.10
CA THR A 84 6.93 -8.97 7.26
C THR A 84 5.45 -8.78 6.93
N VAL A 85 5.14 -8.33 5.72
CA VAL A 85 3.77 -8.08 5.28
C VAL A 85 3.10 -9.38 4.83
N ALA A 86 3.81 -10.25 4.11
CA ALA A 86 3.30 -11.57 3.75
C ALA A 86 2.97 -12.41 5.00
N ASP A 87 3.85 -12.39 6.01
CA ASP A 87 3.63 -13.07 7.28
C ASP A 87 2.36 -12.55 7.98
N ARG A 88 2.15 -11.23 7.97
CA ARG A 88 0.95 -10.63 8.55
C ARG A 88 -0.33 -10.98 7.78
N VAL A 89 -0.28 -10.96 6.46
CA VAL A 89 -1.41 -11.35 5.59
C VAL A 89 -1.80 -12.81 5.87
N ALA A 90 -0.82 -13.70 5.96
CA ALA A 90 -1.03 -15.11 6.27
C ALA A 90 -1.62 -15.31 7.68
N ALA A 91 -1.09 -14.63 8.69
CA ALA A 91 -1.58 -14.70 10.07
C ALA A 91 -3.04 -14.24 10.22
N LEU A 92 -3.51 -13.33 9.36
CA LEU A 92 -4.90 -12.88 9.31
C LEU A 92 -5.80 -13.77 8.44
N GLY A 93 -5.23 -14.77 7.77
CA GLY A 93 -5.96 -15.65 6.84
C GLY A 93 -6.52 -14.92 5.63
N ILE A 94 -5.91 -13.81 5.22
CA ILE A 94 -6.36 -13.02 4.07
C ILE A 94 -6.02 -13.80 2.78
N SER A 95 -7.02 -14.04 1.95
CA SER A 95 -6.87 -14.76 0.67
C SER A 95 -6.81 -13.82 -0.53
N THR A 96 -7.46 -12.66 -0.44
CA THR A 96 -7.51 -11.70 -1.54
C THR A 96 -7.31 -10.28 -1.01
N VAL A 97 -6.54 -9.49 -1.74
CA VAL A 97 -6.34 -8.06 -1.47
C VAL A 97 -6.75 -7.28 -2.70
N HIS A 98 -7.71 -6.38 -2.53
CA HIS A 98 -8.19 -5.46 -3.55
C HIS A 98 -7.63 -4.08 -3.27
N VAL A 99 -7.15 -3.38 -4.29
CA VAL A 99 -6.64 -2.01 -4.17
C VAL A 99 -7.18 -1.14 -5.29
N SER A 100 -7.50 0.11 -4.97
CA SER A 100 -7.81 1.15 -5.95
C SER A 100 -7.06 2.42 -5.58
N LEU A 101 -6.56 3.13 -6.60
CA LEU A 101 -5.77 4.34 -6.48
C LEU A 101 -6.46 5.45 -7.26
N SER A 102 -6.46 6.65 -6.71
CA SER A 102 -6.86 7.86 -7.40
C SER A 102 -5.86 8.98 -7.11
N HIS A 103 -5.69 9.89 -8.06
CA HIS A 103 -5.03 11.16 -7.80
C HIS A 103 -5.68 12.25 -8.64
N ASP A 104 -6.10 13.32 -7.99
CA ASP A 104 -6.68 14.50 -8.63
C ASP A 104 -6.66 15.68 -7.63
N ALA A 105 -6.82 16.90 -8.11
CA ALA A 105 -6.97 18.10 -7.28
C ALA A 105 -5.88 18.27 -6.18
N GLY A 106 -4.63 17.88 -6.47
CA GLY A 106 -3.50 17.99 -5.55
C GLY A 106 -3.39 16.89 -4.49
N VAL A 107 -4.30 15.91 -4.49
CA VAL A 107 -4.27 14.78 -3.56
C VAL A 107 -4.11 13.44 -4.29
N ALA A 108 -3.51 12.48 -3.61
CA ALA A 108 -3.53 11.08 -3.99
C ALA A 108 -4.25 10.29 -2.90
N SER A 109 -5.11 9.35 -3.29
CA SER A 109 -5.83 8.51 -2.35
C SER A 109 -5.76 7.05 -2.75
N ALA A 110 -5.88 6.18 -1.76
CA ALA A 110 -5.99 4.75 -1.98
C ALA A 110 -6.97 4.12 -1.02
N VAL A 111 -7.66 3.10 -1.49
CA VAL A 111 -8.48 2.21 -0.67
C VAL A 111 -8.01 0.78 -0.87
N VAL A 112 -7.94 0.04 0.23
CA VAL A 112 -7.58 -1.38 0.25
C VAL A 112 -8.65 -2.16 1.00
N VAL A 113 -9.08 -3.28 0.42
CA VAL A 113 -9.99 -4.24 1.06
C VAL A 113 -9.31 -5.60 1.09
N CYS A 114 -9.21 -6.19 2.28
CA CYS A 114 -8.70 -7.53 2.49
C CYS A 114 -9.86 -8.47 2.81
N GLU A 115 -9.96 -9.57 2.08
CA GLU A 115 -10.98 -10.60 2.28
C GLU A 115 -10.37 -11.97 2.49
N ARG A 116 -11.16 -12.86 3.08
CA ARG A 116 -10.89 -14.28 3.20
C ARG A 116 -12.05 -15.11 2.68
N LEU A 117 -11.77 -16.29 2.13
CA LEU A 117 -12.78 -17.29 1.78
C LEU A 117 -13.58 -17.69 3.03
N GLU A 118 -14.89 -17.88 2.88
CA GLU A 118 -15.72 -18.43 3.95
C GLU A 118 -15.40 -19.91 4.17
N GLY A 119 -15.32 -20.35 5.42
CA GLY A 119 -15.08 -21.75 5.79
C GLY A 119 -13.62 -22.13 6.08
N VAL A 120 -12.66 -21.20 5.93
CA VAL A 120 -11.27 -21.40 6.37
C VAL A 120 -11.05 -20.62 7.66
N SER A 121 -11.11 -21.30 8.81
CA SER A 121 -10.61 -20.72 10.07
C SER A 121 -9.08 -20.59 9.98
N ALA A 122 -8.54 -19.50 10.53
CA ALA A 122 -7.08 -19.35 10.65
C ALA A 122 -6.51 -20.56 11.41
N PRO A 123 -5.32 -21.07 11.02
CA PRO A 123 -4.67 -22.18 11.71
C PRO A 123 -4.32 -21.82 13.16
#